data_AF-A0A8D8QIU6-F1
#
_entry.id   AF-A0A8D8QIU6-F1
#
_cell.length_a   1.000
_cell.length_b   1.000
_cell.length_c   1.000
_cell.angle_alpha   90.00
_cell.angle_beta   90.00
_cell.angle_gamma   90.00
#
_symmetry.space_group_name_H-M   'P 1'
#
loop_
_entity.id
_entity.type
_entity.pdbx_description
1 polymer ?
#
loop_
_entity_poly.entity_id
_entity_poly.type
_entity_poly.pdbx_seq_one_letter_code
_entity_poly.pdbx_strand_id
1 'polypeptide(L)'
;MVELMFFVNSLLIYSLFIQLSTKWTFLMKAWQKVEWDMRAYGYPPDFAKRCIWITSVIMLLAIVEHVFFIITRIAEAALCADKISLLEAYFLNVYIQIFYVVPYSLPLAIILAMFNFILTCAWNFMDLLIIILSHALAIRFQQVNQRLLSLKGKVLPSTVWRHLRETYNELSYLTKLVDQILSPIVLLSFANNLYFISLQLFNSLKPMHSVWEAIYFVYSFAYLLLRICAVSLYAASINDASKECTGVLFSIPSESYCVEVSRYLNYT
;
A
#
# COMPACT_ATOMS: atom_id res chain seq x y z
N MET A 1 9.48 18.64 15.95
CA MET A 1 9.29 17.20 16.25
C MET A 1 8.66 16.46 15.07
N VAL A 2 7.53 16.94 14.51
CA VAL A 2 6.85 16.34 13.34
C VAL A 2 7.76 16.23 12.11
N GLU A 3 8.46 17.31 11.78
CA GLU A 3 9.38 17.37 10.63
C GLU A 3 10.58 16.41 10.76
N LEU A 4 11.15 16.26 11.97
CA LEU A 4 12.24 15.30 12.20
C LEU A 4 11.76 13.85 11.98
N MET A 5 10.58 13.51 12.51
CA MET A 5 9.99 12.19 12.28
C MET A 5 9.68 11.95 10.81
N PHE A 6 9.22 12.98 10.08
CA PHE A 6 9.00 12.89 8.64
C PHE A 6 10.30 12.56 7.87
N PHE A 7 11.42 13.22 8.18
CA PHE A 7 12.71 12.93 7.54
C PHE A 7 13.27 11.55 7.93
N VAL A 8 13.14 11.13 9.19
CA VAL A 8 13.55 9.79 9.63
C VAL A 8 12.73 8.71 8.94
N ASN A 9 11.41 8.85 8.92
CA ASN A 9 10.51 7.90 8.23
C ASN A 9 10.81 7.83 6.74
N SER A 10 11.10 8.98 6.13
CA SER A 10 11.52 9.05 4.73
C SER A 10 12.80 8.27 4.46
N LEU A 11 13.84 8.47 5.28
CA LEU A 11 15.09 7.72 5.17
C LEU A 11 14.86 6.21 5.27
N LEU A 12 14.01 5.77 6.20
CA LEU A 12 13.64 4.37 6.37
C LEU A 12 12.92 3.84 5.12
N ILE A 13 11.96 4.59 4.58
CA ILE A 13 11.25 4.25 3.34
C ILE A 13 12.26 3.99 2.22
N TYR A 14 13.14 4.95 1.90
CA TYR A 14 14.13 4.77 0.83
C TYR A 14 15.09 3.62 1.09
N SER A 15 15.54 3.45 2.33
CA SER A 15 16.43 2.35 2.70
C SER A 15 15.79 0.99 2.44
N LEU A 16 14.50 0.84 2.80
CA LEU A 16 13.75 -0.39 2.52
C LEU A 16 13.46 -0.57 1.03
N PHE A 17 13.19 0.50 0.29
CA PHE A 17 13.01 0.41 -1.17
C PHE A 17 14.29 0.03 -1.91
N ILE A 18 15.46 0.48 -1.44
CA ILE A 18 16.75 0.03 -1.96
C ILE A 18 16.95 -1.46 -1.65
N GLN A 19 16.64 -1.91 -0.43
CA GLN A 19 16.70 -3.33 -0.11
C GLN A 19 15.72 -4.15 -0.98
N LEU A 20 14.50 -3.65 -1.19
CA LEU A 20 13.50 -4.28 -2.06
C LEU A 20 14.03 -4.38 -3.50
N SER A 21 14.65 -3.34 -4.04
CA SER A 21 15.15 -3.34 -5.43
C SER A 21 16.18 -4.44 -5.67
N THR A 22 17.04 -4.72 -4.68
CA THR A 22 18.01 -5.83 -4.76
C THR A 22 17.34 -7.20 -4.83
N LYS A 23 16.17 -7.37 -4.19
CA LYS A 23 15.40 -8.64 -4.16
C LYS A 23 14.30 -8.69 -5.23
N TRP A 24 14.01 -7.57 -5.88
CA TRP A 24 12.86 -7.41 -6.78
C TRP A 24 12.91 -8.37 -7.96
N THR A 25 14.08 -8.53 -8.57
CA THR A 25 14.25 -9.43 -9.72
C THR A 25 13.98 -10.89 -9.35
N PHE A 26 14.39 -11.32 -8.16
CA PHE A 26 14.11 -12.65 -7.63
C PHE A 26 12.60 -12.84 -7.39
N LEU A 27 11.94 -11.86 -6.75
CA LEU A 27 10.51 -11.89 -6.52
C LEU A 27 9.71 -11.96 -7.83
N MET A 28 10.04 -11.13 -8.80
CA MET A 28 9.36 -11.10 -10.10
C MET A 28 9.56 -12.38 -10.91
N LYS A 29 10.70 -13.06 -10.78
CA LYS A 29 10.90 -14.39 -11.39
C LYS A 29 9.99 -15.45 -10.78
N ALA A 30 9.86 -15.47 -9.45
CA ALA A 30 8.92 -16.37 -8.77
C ALA A 30 7.47 -16.06 -9.16
N TRP A 31 7.14 -14.78 -9.28
CA TRP A 31 5.84 -14.32 -9.75
C TRP A 31 5.55 -14.79 -11.19
N GLN A 32 6.48 -14.55 -12.11
CA GLN A 32 6.38 -14.97 -13.51
C GLN A 32 6.19 -16.47 -13.65
N LYS A 33 6.85 -17.29 -12.82
CA LYS A 33 6.65 -18.73 -12.79
C LYS A 33 5.17 -19.07 -12.50
N VAL A 34 4.60 -18.51 -11.43
CA VAL A 34 3.20 -18.75 -11.08
C VAL A 34 2.26 -18.27 -12.18
N GLU A 35 2.53 -17.12 -12.81
CA GLU A 35 1.71 -16.65 -13.94
C GLU A 35 1.77 -17.59 -15.14
N TRP A 36 2.94 -18.18 -15.42
CA TRP A 36 3.11 -19.17 -16.48
C TRP A 36 2.33 -20.45 -16.19
N ASP A 37 2.41 -20.96 -14.96
CA ASP A 37 1.72 -22.17 -14.53
C ASP A 37 0.20 -21.95 -14.51
N MET A 38 -0.25 -20.72 -14.21
CA MET A 38 -1.65 -20.30 -14.26
C MET A 38 -2.14 -19.83 -15.63
N ARG A 39 -1.38 -19.98 -16.72
CA ARG A 39 -1.78 -19.50 -18.06
C ARG A 39 -3.17 -20.02 -18.51
N ALA A 40 -3.53 -21.24 -18.09
CA ALA A 40 -4.81 -21.87 -18.44
C ALA A 40 -6.01 -21.20 -17.76
N TYR A 41 -5.81 -20.44 -16.69
CA TYR A 41 -6.85 -19.65 -16.01
C TYR A 41 -7.15 -18.33 -16.71
N GLY A 42 -6.28 -17.92 -17.66
CA GLY A 42 -6.38 -16.64 -18.36
C GLY A 42 -5.93 -15.44 -17.51
N TYR A 43 -5.91 -14.27 -18.15
CA TYR A 43 -5.64 -13.01 -17.47
C TYR A 43 -6.93 -12.52 -16.76
N PRO A 44 -6.87 -12.10 -15.49
CA PRO A 44 -8.06 -11.64 -14.79
C PRO A 44 -8.65 -10.40 -15.48
N PRO A 45 -9.95 -10.38 -15.79
CA PRO A 45 -10.57 -9.25 -16.48
C PRO A 45 -10.45 -7.99 -15.62
N ASP A 46 -10.17 -6.87 -16.29
CA ASP A 46 -10.06 -5.53 -15.68
C ASP A 46 -8.99 -5.35 -14.59
N PHE A 47 -8.12 -6.33 -14.33
CA PHE A 47 -7.09 -6.22 -13.29
C PHE A 47 -6.17 -5.00 -13.49
N ALA A 48 -5.63 -4.83 -14.71
CA ALA A 48 -4.81 -3.66 -15.04
C ALA A 48 -5.59 -2.34 -14.85
N LYS A 49 -6.85 -2.29 -15.29
CA LYS A 49 -7.69 -1.10 -15.15
C LYS A 49 -7.93 -0.76 -13.67
N ARG A 50 -8.19 -1.77 -12.83
CA ARG A 50 -8.36 -1.60 -11.38
C ARG A 50 -7.07 -1.10 -10.73
N CYS A 51 -5.92 -1.66 -11.09
CA CYS A 51 -4.63 -1.19 -10.57
C CYS A 51 -4.34 0.27 -10.95
N ILE A 52 -4.61 0.65 -12.20
CA ILE A 52 -4.48 2.03 -12.67
C ILE A 52 -5.44 2.94 -11.91
N TRP A 53 -6.70 2.53 -11.74
CA TRP A 53 -7.71 3.32 -11.04
C TRP A 53 -7.34 3.54 -9.57
N ILE A 54 -6.96 2.48 -8.84
CA ILE A 54 -6.50 2.56 -7.44
C ILE A 54 -5.29 3.49 -7.33
N THR A 55 -4.29 3.32 -8.20
CA THR A 55 -3.09 4.16 -8.26
C THR A 55 -3.45 5.63 -8.48
N SER A 56 -4.25 5.92 -9.50
CA SER A 56 -4.66 7.28 -9.85
C SER A 56 -5.43 7.96 -8.72
N VAL A 57 -6.35 7.24 -8.07
CA VAL A 57 -7.14 7.80 -6.95
C VAL A 57 -6.24 8.10 -5.75
N ILE A 58 -5.40 7.15 -5.32
CA ILE A 58 -4.53 7.33 -4.15
C ILE A 58 -3.53 8.46 -4.39
N MET A 59 -2.92 8.52 -5.57
CA MET A 59 -1.94 9.56 -5.90
C MET A 59 -2.59 10.94 -6.09
N LEU A 60 -3.80 11.01 -6.65
CA LEU A 60 -4.53 12.28 -6.76
C LEU A 60 -4.86 12.84 -5.38
N LEU A 61 -5.36 12.00 -4.47
CA LEU A 61 -5.66 12.41 -3.09
C LEU A 61 -4.38 12.83 -2.34
N ALA A 62 -3.25 12.15 -2.57
CA ALA A 62 -1.95 12.56 -2.02
C ALA A 62 -1.54 13.97 -2.47
N ILE A 63 -1.74 14.28 -3.76
CA ILE A 63 -1.40 15.59 -4.32
C ILE A 63 -2.29 16.67 -3.71
N VAL A 64 -3.59 16.42 -3.57
CA VAL A 64 -4.51 17.37 -2.94
C VAL A 64 -4.13 17.61 -1.47
N GLU A 65 -3.78 16.56 -0.73
CA GLU A 65 -3.29 16.68 0.65
C GLU A 65 -2.03 17.56 0.71
N HIS A 66 -1.07 17.32 -0.17
CA HIS A 66 0.17 18.09 -0.25
C HIS A 66 -0.07 19.55 -0.60
N VAL A 67 -1.00 19.84 -1.53
CA VAL A 67 -1.40 21.21 -1.87
C VAL A 67 -2.04 21.90 -0.67
N PHE A 68 -2.92 21.22 0.08
CA PHE A 68 -3.53 21.80 1.27
C PHE A 68 -2.51 22.05 2.38
N PHE A 69 -1.53 21.16 2.56
CA PHE A 69 -0.40 21.38 3.45
C PHE A 69 0.35 22.67 3.08
N ILE A 70 0.70 22.84 1.80
CA ILE A 70 1.38 24.06 1.32
C ILE A 70 0.54 25.31 1.59
N ILE A 71 -0.75 25.31 1.28
CA ILE A 71 -1.64 26.45 1.50
C ILE A 71 -1.68 26.83 2.98
N THR A 72 -1.81 25.83 3.88
CA THR A 72 -1.81 26.06 5.33
C THR A 72 -0.50 26.69 5.78
N ARG A 73 0.65 26.19 5.30
CA ARG A 73 1.97 26.75 5.62
C ARG A 73 2.19 28.16 5.07
N ILE A 74 1.64 28.47 3.90
CA ILE A 74 1.67 29.84 3.34
C ILE A 74 0.81 30.78 4.19
N ALA A 75 -0.39 30.34 4.61
CA ALA A 75 -1.26 31.14 5.47
C ALA A 75 -0.60 31.43 6.83
N GLU A 76 0.05 30.44 7.43
CA GLU A 76 0.85 30.61 8.65
C GLU A 76 2.00 31.61 8.43
N ALA A 77 2.73 31.49 7.32
CA ALA A 77 3.84 32.38 7.00
C ALA A 77 3.40 33.84 6.73
N ALA A 78 2.22 34.03 6.13
CA ALA A 78 1.67 35.36 5.84
C ALA A 78 1.43 36.18 7.12
N LEU A 79 1.09 35.54 8.24
CA LEU A 79 0.91 36.20 9.53
C LEU A 79 2.22 36.75 10.11
N CYS A 80 3.38 36.28 9.62
CA CYS A 80 4.71 36.67 10.11
C CYS A 80 5.52 37.48 9.08
N ALA A 81 4.95 37.80 7.92
CA ALA A 81 5.66 38.36 6.77
C ALA A 81 5.79 39.91 6.77
N ASP A 82 5.99 40.53 7.95
CA ASP A 82 6.00 42.00 8.06
C ASP A 82 7.19 42.68 7.36
N LYS A 83 8.35 42.00 7.24
CA LYS A 83 9.61 42.59 6.74
C LYS A 83 10.31 41.79 5.64
N ILE A 84 9.84 40.58 5.37
CA ILE A 84 10.43 39.66 4.39
C ILE A 84 9.38 39.28 3.35
N SER A 85 9.81 38.85 2.17
CA SER A 85 8.87 38.39 1.15
C SER A 85 8.08 37.17 1.66
N LEU A 86 6.81 37.04 1.26
CA LEU A 86 5.96 35.90 1.65
C LEU A 86 6.60 34.55 1.32
N LEU A 87 7.28 34.46 0.17
CA LEU A 87 7.97 33.27 -0.28
C LEU A 87 9.16 32.90 0.62
N GLU A 88 9.93 33.91 1.05
CA GLU A 88 11.03 33.73 2.01
C GLU A 88 10.51 33.32 3.39
N ALA A 89 9.46 33.97 3.88
CA ALA A 89 8.80 33.62 5.14
C ALA A 89 8.32 32.16 5.14
N TYR A 90 7.68 31.73 4.04
CA TYR A 90 7.24 30.36 3.85
C TYR A 90 8.40 29.37 3.95
N PHE A 91 9.47 29.59 3.19
CA PHE A 91 10.61 28.67 3.17
C PHE A 91 11.38 28.64 4.49
N LEU A 92 11.54 29.79 5.15
CA LEU A 92 12.15 29.87 6.47
C LEU A 92 11.34 29.15 7.55
N ASN A 93 10.00 29.23 7.48
CA ASN A 93 9.13 28.55 8.43
C ASN A 93 9.13 27.03 8.20
N VAL A 94 8.94 26.59 6.95
CA VAL A 94 8.86 25.16 6.59
C VAL A 94 10.20 24.44 6.79
N TYR A 95 11.34 25.11 6.51
CA TYR A 95 12.67 24.52 6.59
C TYR A 95 13.54 25.17 7.67
N ILE A 96 12.93 25.61 8.77
CA ILE A 96 13.61 26.31 9.87
C ILE A 96 14.86 25.57 10.35
N GLN A 97 14.82 24.23 10.37
CA GLN A 97 15.91 23.36 10.82
C GLN A 97 17.17 23.50 9.95
N ILE A 98 17.00 23.73 8.65
CA ILE A 98 18.09 23.84 7.69
C ILE A 98 18.57 25.29 7.64
N PHE A 99 17.64 26.24 7.55
CA PHE A 99 17.98 27.66 7.46
C PHE A 99 18.46 28.28 8.79
N TYR A 100 18.31 27.56 9.91
CA TYR A 100 18.97 27.92 11.16
C TYR A 100 20.50 27.74 11.09
N VAL A 101 20.99 26.79 10.29
CA VAL A 101 22.42 26.45 10.18
C VAL A 101 23.03 27.01 8.90
N VAL A 102 22.26 27.07 7.81
CA VAL A 102 22.70 27.51 6.49
C VAL A 102 21.96 28.80 6.12
N PRO A 103 22.63 29.84 5.60
CA PRO A 103 21.95 31.06 5.19
C PRO A 103 20.91 30.78 4.09
N TYR A 104 19.82 31.53 4.12
CA TYR A 104 18.75 31.41 3.12
C TYR A 104 19.28 31.67 1.71
N SER A 105 18.90 30.78 0.78
CA SER A 105 19.08 30.99 -0.64
C SER A 105 17.91 30.36 -1.40
N LEU A 106 17.36 31.08 -2.37
CA LEU A 106 16.21 30.62 -3.15
C LEU A 106 16.48 29.29 -3.89
N PRO A 107 17.66 29.06 -4.52
CA PRO A 107 17.95 27.76 -5.16
C PRO A 107 17.91 26.59 -4.18
N LEU A 108 18.49 26.75 -2.98
CA LEU A 108 18.45 25.72 -1.94
C LEU A 108 17.01 25.47 -1.48
N ALA A 109 16.22 26.52 -1.30
CA ALA A 109 14.82 26.41 -0.90
C ALA A 109 13.97 25.62 -1.93
N ILE A 110 14.18 25.86 -3.22
CA ILE A 110 13.52 25.11 -4.30
C ILE A 110 13.93 23.64 -4.29
N ILE A 111 15.23 23.35 -4.10
CA ILE A 111 15.73 21.98 -3.99
C ILE A 111 15.06 21.26 -2.82
N LEU A 112 14.98 21.91 -1.65
CA LEU A 112 14.31 21.35 -0.47
C LEU A 112 12.82 21.09 -0.70
N ALA A 113 12.13 21.99 -1.41
CA ALA A 113 10.74 21.80 -1.83
C ALA A 113 10.56 20.58 -2.75
N MET A 114 11.44 20.41 -3.73
CA MET A 114 11.43 19.23 -4.60
C MET A 114 11.66 17.95 -3.80
N PHE A 115 12.62 17.94 -2.88
CA PHE A 115 12.82 16.80 -1.99
C PHE A 115 11.57 16.52 -1.16
N ASN A 116 10.98 17.51 -0.49
CA ASN A 116 9.78 17.32 0.32
C ASN A 116 8.61 16.73 -0.48
N PHE A 117 8.41 17.16 -1.72
CA PHE A 117 7.43 16.57 -2.63
C PHE A 117 7.74 15.09 -2.94
N ILE A 118 8.98 14.78 -3.31
CA ILE A 118 9.42 13.41 -3.60
C ILE A 118 9.26 12.49 -2.37
N LEU A 119 9.58 13.00 -1.17
CA LEU A 119 9.37 12.28 0.09
C LEU A 119 7.89 11.98 0.34
N THR A 120 7.02 12.96 0.08
CA THR A 120 5.57 12.80 0.18
C THR A 120 5.08 11.73 -0.80
N CYS A 121 5.55 11.73 -2.04
CA CYS A 121 5.23 10.69 -3.02
C CYS A 121 5.71 9.31 -2.56
N ALA A 122 6.91 9.19 -1.99
CA ALA A 122 7.46 7.91 -1.53
C ALA A 122 6.64 7.28 -0.40
N TRP A 123 6.15 8.08 0.54
CA TRP A 123 5.26 7.58 1.60
C TRP A 123 3.94 7.05 1.02
N ASN A 124 3.31 7.78 0.10
CA ASN A 124 2.08 7.33 -0.55
C ASN A 124 2.32 6.09 -1.42
N PHE A 125 3.47 6.02 -2.11
CA PHE A 125 3.85 4.89 -2.94
C PHE A 125 4.10 3.61 -2.13
N MET A 126 4.64 3.72 -0.92
CA MET A 126 4.83 2.58 -0.01
C MET A 126 3.51 1.83 0.24
N ASP A 127 2.45 2.56 0.60
CA ASP A 127 1.14 1.97 0.87
C ASP A 127 0.52 1.43 -0.42
N LEU A 128 0.65 2.18 -1.52
CA LEU A 128 0.15 1.77 -2.83
C LEU A 128 0.79 0.45 -3.29
N LEU A 129 2.11 0.27 -3.09
CA LEU A 129 2.81 -0.96 -3.44
C LEU A 129 2.21 -2.16 -2.70
N ILE A 130 1.96 -2.03 -1.39
CA ILE A 130 1.36 -3.08 -0.57
C ILE A 130 -0.05 -3.41 -1.11
N ILE A 131 -0.86 -2.39 -1.38
CA ILE A 131 -2.22 -2.55 -1.91
C ILE A 131 -2.21 -3.31 -3.25
N ILE A 132 -1.38 -2.90 -4.21
CA ILE A 132 -1.36 -3.48 -5.55
C ILE A 132 -0.88 -4.93 -5.50
N LEU A 133 0.19 -5.23 -4.77
CA LEU A 133 0.69 -6.61 -4.66
C LEU A 133 -0.29 -7.52 -3.93
N SER A 134 -0.95 -7.01 -2.88
CA SER A 134 -1.98 -7.75 -2.16
C SER A 134 -3.19 -8.02 -3.05
N HIS A 135 -3.66 -7.03 -3.80
CA HIS A 135 -4.76 -7.18 -4.74
C HIS A 135 -4.44 -8.21 -5.83
N ALA A 136 -3.22 -8.17 -6.36
CA ALA A 136 -2.77 -9.09 -7.40
C ALA A 136 -2.77 -10.56 -6.91
N LEU A 137 -2.26 -10.82 -5.70
CA LEU A 137 -2.31 -12.14 -5.09
C LEU A 137 -3.75 -12.60 -4.81
N ALA A 138 -4.58 -11.74 -4.24
CA ALA A 138 -5.98 -12.04 -3.94
C ALA A 138 -6.76 -12.43 -5.21
N ILE A 139 -6.57 -11.71 -6.31
CA ILE A 139 -7.18 -12.04 -7.60
C ILE A 139 -6.75 -13.41 -8.12
N ARG A 140 -5.48 -13.79 -7.95
CA ARG A 140 -5.02 -15.12 -8.39
C ARG A 140 -5.69 -16.24 -7.58
N PHE A 141 -5.84 -16.08 -6.27
CA PHE A 141 -6.64 -17.02 -5.46
C PHE A 141 -8.10 -17.06 -5.91
N GLN A 142 -8.72 -15.91 -6.21
CA GLN A 142 -10.09 -15.85 -6.73
C GLN A 142 -10.24 -16.61 -8.06
N GLN A 143 -9.26 -16.57 -8.96
CA GLN A 143 -9.29 -17.37 -10.20
C GLN A 143 -9.30 -18.87 -9.91
N VAL A 144 -8.51 -19.33 -8.93
CA VAL A 144 -8.50 -20.73 -8.48
C VAL A 144 -9.87 -21.09 -7.88
N ASN A 145 -10.46 -20.23 -7.05
CA ASN A 145 -11.78 -20.45 -6.46
C ASN A 145 -12.87 -20.53 -7.52
N GLN A 146 -12.87 -19.62 -8.49
CA GLN A 146 -13.82 -19.63 -9.61
C GLN A 146 -13.69 -20.92 -10.42
N ARG A 147 -12.47 -21.40 -10.64
CA ARG A 147 -12.24 -22.69 -11.30
C ARG A 147 -12.81 -23.83 -10.47
N LEU A 148 -12.54 -23.88 -9.17
CA LEU A 148 -13.09 -24.90 -8.26
C LEU A 148 -14.62 -24.90 -8.25
N LEU A 149 -15.24 -23.72 -8.18
CA LEU A 149 -16.70 -23.56 -8.23
C LEU A 149 -17.28 -24.11 -9.53
N SER A 150 -16.64 -23.85 -10.68
CA SER A 150 -17.06 -24.39 -11.98
C SER A 150 -16.99 -25.93 -12.11
N LEU A 151 -16.26 -26.56 -11.17
CA LEU A 151 -16.04 -28.00 -11.08
C LEU A 151 -16.91 -28.68 -10.01
N LYS A 152 -17.64 -27.90 -9.20
CA LYS A 152 -18.51 -28.42 -8.15
C LYS A 152 -19.54 -29.42 -8.71
N GLY A 153 -19.68 -30.56 -8.05
CA GLY A 153 -20.62 -31.64 -8.42
C GLY A 153 -20.17 -32.53 -9.58
N LYS A 154 -19.01 -32.28 -10.19
CA LYS A 154 -18.45 -33.14 -11.25
C LYS A 154 -17.54 -34.20 -10.66
N VAL A 155 -17.59 -35.41 -11.21
CA VAL A 155 -16.62 -36.46 -10.88
C VAL A 155 -15.35 -36.22 -11.71
N LEU A 156 -14.24 -35.99 -11.03
CA LEU A 156 -12.96 -35.64 -11.64
C LEU A 156 -11.86 -36.64 -11.28
N PRO A 157 -10.93 -36.92 -12.21
CA PRO A 157 -9.79 -37.77 -11.92
C PRO A 157 -8.85 -37.11 -10.91
N SER A 158 -8.11 -37.94 -10.17
CA SER A 158 -7.14 -37.50 -9.15
C SER A 158 -6.06 -36.56 -9.70
N THR A 159 -5.73 -36.68 -11.00
CA THR A 159 -4.77 -35.80 -11.69
C THR A 159 -5.23 -34.34 -11.73
N VAL A 160 -6.54 -34.08 -11.86
CA VAL A 160 -7.09 -32.72 -11.85
C VAL A 160 -7.04 -32.14 -10.45
N TRP A 161 -7.39 -32.91 -9.42
CA TRP A 161 -7.29 -32.49 -8.03
C TRP A 161 -5.86 -32.20 -7.60
N ARG A 162 -4.92 -33.05 -8.04
CA ARG A 162 -3.49 -32.83 -7.85
C ARG A 162 -3.04 -31.49 -8.45
N HIS A 163 -3.42 -31.21 -9.69
CA HIS A 163 -3.04 -29.97 -10.37
C HIS A 163 -3.61 -28.72 -9.67
N LEU A 164 -4.87 -28.77 -9.22
CA LEU A 164 -5.49 -27.69 -8.47
C LEU A 164 -4.77 -27.43 -7.13
N ARG A 165 -4.41 -28.49 -6.40
CA ARG A 165 -3.64 -28.40 -5.15
C ARG A 165 -2.24 -27.84 -5.40
N GLU A 166 -1.55 -28.31 -6.44
CA GLU A 166 -0.21 -27.82 -6.81
C GLU A 166 -0.26 -26.32 -7.15
N THR A 167 -1.24 -25.88 -7.94
CA THR A 167 -1.45 -24.45 -8.27
C THR A 167 -1.65 -23.61 -6.99
N TYR A 168 -2.48 -24.09 -6.05
CA TYR A 168 -2.70 -23.41 -4.78
C TYR A 168 -1.45 -23.33 -3.92
N ASN A 169 -0.69 -24.44 -3.84
CA ASN A 169 0.55 -24.48 -3.09
C ASN A 169 1.59 -23.51 -3.66
N GLU A 170 1.66 -23.35 -4.98
CA GLU A 170 2.54 -22.37 -5.62
C GLU A 170 2.12 -20.93 -5.31
N LEU A 171 0.81 -20.62 -5.31
CA LEU A 171 0.30 -19.32 -4.88
C LEU A 171 0.56 -19.04 -3.40
N SER A 172 0.36 -20.04 -2.53
CA SER A 172 0.66 -19.96 -1.11
C SER A 172 2.15 -19.70 -0.87
N TYR A 173 3.02 -20.39 -1.62
CA TYR A 173 4.47 -20.15 -1.58
C TYR A 173 4.83 -18.74 -2.05
N LEU A 174 4.27 -18.27 -3.18
CA LEU A 174 4.50 -16.90 -3.67
C LEU A 174 4.04 -15.86 -2.65
N THR A 175 2.89 -16.07 -2.01
CA THR A 175 2.36 -15.19 -0.95
C THR A 175 3.32 -15.11 0.24
N LYS A 176 3.85 -16.25 0.69
CA LYS A 176 4.86 -16.29 1.76
C LYS A 176 6.15 -15.56 1.37
N LEU A 177 6.57 -15.69 0.10
CA LEU A 177 7.76 -15.00 -0.38
C LEU A 177 7.54 -13.48 -0.45
N VAL A 178 6.38 -13.03 -0.93
CA VAL A 178 5.98 -11.61 -0.94
C VAL A 178 5.96 -11.08 0.48
N ASP A 179 5.31 -11.79 1.41
CA ASP A 179 5.27 -11.41 2.82
C ASP A 179 6.67 -11.27 3.40
N GLN A 180 7.54 -12.29 3.30
CA GLN A 180 8.92 -12.23 3.81
C GLN A 180 9.74 -11.04 3.29
N ILE A 181 9.55 -10.65 2.02
CA ILE A 181 10.27 -9.52 1.43
C ILE A 181 9.66 -8.19 1.87
N LEU A 182 8.34 -8.11 1.99
CA LEU A 182 7.61 -6.88 2.29
C LEU A 182 7.34 -6.65 3.78
N SER A 183 7.52 -7.63 4.67
CA SER A 183 7.18 -7.46 6.11
C SER A 183 7.78 -6.19 6.73
N PRO A 184 9.05 -5.80 6.47
CA PRO A 184 9.58 -4.55 7.01
C PRO A 184 8.89 -3.30 6.46
N ILE A 185 8.49 -3.33 5.18
CA ILE A 185 7.77 -2.25 4.50
C ILE A 185 6.35 -2.14 5.03
N VAL A 186 5.67 -3.27 5.20
CA VAL A 186 4.33 -3.33 5.82
C VAL A 186 4.37 -2.80 7.25
N LEU A 187 5.35 -3.23 8.05
CA LEU A 187 5.53 -2.74 9.41
C LEU A 187 5.74 -1.22 9.44
N LEU A 188 6.60 -0.69 8.58
CA LEU A 188 6.85 0.74 8.48
C LEU A 188 5.61 1.50 8.01
N SER A 189 4.83 0.95 7.08
CA SER A 189 3.55 1.51 6.64
C SER A 189 2.57 1.66 7.80
N PHE A 190 2.34 0.59 8.57
CA PHE A 190 1.46 0.64 9.74
C PHE A 190 1.98 1.59 10.82
N ALA A 191 3.28 1.55 11.12
CA ALA A 191 3.89 2.44 12.12
C ALA A 191 3.76 3.93 11.72
N ASN A 192 4.05 4.26 10.46
CA ASN A 192 3.93 5.63 9.94
C ASN A 192 2.47 6.09 9.99
N ASN A 193 1.56 5.31 9.42
CA ASN A 193 0.14 5.68 9.38
C ASN A 193 -0.43 5.85 10.80
N LEU A 194 -0.12 4.94 11.72
CA LEU A 194 -0.55 5.06 13.12
C LEU A 194 0.04 6.31 13.79
N TYR A 195 1.34 6.58 13.61
CA TYR A 195 1.98 7.77 14.17
C TYR A 195 1.29 9.06 13.69
N PHE A 196 1.06 9.21 12.38
CA PHE A 196 0.45 10.41 11.84
C PHE A 196 -1.03 10.55 12.21
N ILE A 197 -1.79 9.44 12.27
CA ILE A 197 -3.17 9.43 12.77
C ILE A 197 -3.20 9.89 14.23
N SER A 198 -2.35 9.33 15.09
CA SER A 198 -2.26 9.72 16.50
C SER A 198 -1.83 11.17 16.67
N LEU A 199 -0.89 11.64 15.86
CA LEU A 199 -0.43 13.02 15.87
C LEU A 199 -1.55 14.00 15.45
N GLN A 200 -2.32 13.65 14.42
CA GLN A 200 -3.46 14.47 13.98
C GLN A 200 -4.56 14.50 15.04
N LEU A 201 -4.91 13.36 15.64
CA LEU A 201 -5.85 13.30 16.77
C LEU A 201 -5.38 14.14 17.96
N PHE A 202 -4.08 14.12 18.28
CA PHE A 202 -3.54 14.96 19.33
C PHE A 202 -3.65 16.45 18.97
N ASN A 203 -3.34 16.82 17.73
CA ASN A 203 -3.43 18.20 17.26
C ASN A 203 -4.88 18.70 17.18
N SER A 204 -5.86 17.83 16.95
CA SER A 204 -7.28 18.21 16.94
C SER A 204 -7.84 18.59 18.30
N LEU A 205 -7.12 18.31 19.39
CA LEU A 205 -7.45 18.78 20.73
C LEU A 205 -7.16 20.28 20.90
N LYS A 206 -6.31 20.86 20.05
CA LYS A 206 -6.06 22.30 20.05
C LYS A 206 -7.23 23.02 19.37
N PRO A 207 -7.65 24.20 19.87
CA PRO A 207 -8.69 24.97 19.22
C PRO A 207 -8.26 25.34 17.80
N MET A 208 -9.12 25.02 16.83
CA MET A 208 -8.96 25.47 15.45
C MET A 208 -9.51 26.89 15.35
N HIS A 209 -8.71 27.81 14.84
CA HIS A 209 -9.04 29.23 14.78
C HIS A 209 -9.71 29.62 13.45
N SER A 210 -9.57 28.78 12.42
CA SER A 210 -10.11 29.04 11.08
C SER A 210 -10.92 27.86 10.52
N VAL A 211 -11.93 28.17 9.70
CA VAL A 211 -12.69 27.17 8.92
C VAL A 211 -11.75 26.39 7.99
N TRP A 212 -10.71 27.04 7.46
CA TRP A 212 -9.71 26.38 6.61
C TRP A 212 -8.94 25.29 7.36
N GLU A 213 -8.50 25.56 8.60
CA GLU A 213 -7.80 24.60 9.44
C GLU A 213 -8.66 23.35 9.70
N ALA A 214 -9.96 23.55 9.93
CA ALA A 214 -10.90 22.45 10.11
C ALA A 214 -11.07 21.61 8.83
N ILE A 215 -11.19 22.24 7.66
CA ILE A 215 -11.29 21.54 6.37
C ILE A 215 -10.01 20.73 6.10
N TYR A 216 -8.84 21.34 6.27
CA TYR A 216 -7.56 20.67 6.08
C TYR A 216 -7.42 19.47 7.03
N PHE A 217 -7.72 19.67 8.31
CA PHE A 217 -7.67 18.60 9.30
C PHE A 217 -8.57 17.42 8.91
N VAL A 218 -9.85 17.67 8.63
CA VAL A 218 -10.81 16.60 8.29
C VAL A 218 -10.36 15.87 7.03
N TYR A 219 -9.90 16.59 6.01
CA TYR A 219 -9.43 15.99 4.76
C TYR A 219 -8.20 15.11 4.99
N SER A 220 -7.14 15.66 5.61
CA SER A 220 -5.88 14.94 5.84
C SER A 220 -6.10 13.72 6.73
N PHE A 221 -6.94 13.86 7.76
CA PHE A 221 -7.29 12.76 8.66
C PHE A 221 -8.08 11.65 7.98
N ALA A 222 -9.13 12.01 7.24
CA ALA A 222 -9.91 11.04 6.47
C ALA A 222 -9.05 10.33 5.42
N TYR A 223 -8.12 11.04 4.79
CA TYR A 223 -7.19 10.47 3.82
C TYR A 223 -6.25 9.43 4.44
N LEU A 224 -5.65 9.73 5.59
CA LEU A 224 -4.80 8.78 6.31
C LEU A 224 -5.57 7.54 6.74
N LEU A 225 -6.81 7.72 7.25
CA LEU A 225 -7.69 6.60 7.60
C LEU A 225 -8.05 5.75 6.39
N LEU A 226 -8.41 6.38 5.27
CA LEU A 226 -8.72 5.67 4.03
C LEU A 226 -7.53 4.82 3.57
N ARG A 227 -6.31 5.36 3.64
CA ARG A 227 -5.08 4.66 3.25
C ARG A 227 -4.80 3.44 4.12
N ILE A 228 -4.79 3.59 5.45
CA ILE A 228 -4.50 2.46 6.35
C ILE A 228 -5.58 1.38 6.25
N CYS A 229 -6.85 1.77 6.12
CA CYS A 229 -7.96 0.84 5.87
C CYS A 229 -7.78 0.11 4.54
N ALA A 230 -7.42 0.82 3.47
CA ALA A 230 -7.17 0.20 2.17
C ALA A 230 -6.02 -0.82 2.24
N VAL A 231 -4.86 -0.46 2.82
CA VAL A 231 -3.74 -1.39 3.03
C VAL A 231 -4.21 -2.64 3.77
N SER A 232 -4.95 -2.46 4.87
CA SER A 232 -5.44 -3.55 5.71
C SER A 232 -6.44 -4.46 4.98
N LEU A 233 -7.42 -3.88 4.28
CA LEU A 233 -8.46 -4.61 3.57
C LEU A 233 -7.89 -5.40 2.39
N TYR A 234 -6.98 -4.81 1.60
CA TYR A 234 -6.35 -5.52 0.50
C TYR A 234 -5.44 -6.65 1.00
N ALA A 235 -4.67 -6.42 2.08
CA ALA A 235 -3.88 -7.48 2.69
C ALA A 235 -4.78 -8.63 3.23
N ALA A 236 -5.87 -8.30 3.92
CA ALA A 236 -6.83 -9.29 4.43
C ALA A 236 -7.51 -10.08 3.31
N SER A 237 -7.79 -9.44 2.17
CA SER A 237 -8.42 -10.10 1.02
C SER A 237 -7.64 -11.27 0.45
N ILE A 238 -6.31 -11.33 0.66
CA ILE A 238 -5.49 -12.48 0.28
C ILE A 238 -5.90 -13.70 1.12
N ASN A 239 -5.98 -13.53 2.44
CA ASN A 239 -6.38 -14.59 3.36
C ASN A 239 -7.81 -15.06 3.08
N ASP A 240 -8.73 -14.11 2.87
CA ASP A 240 -10.14 -14.44 2.61
C ASP A 240 -10.29 -15.23 1.29
N ALA A 241 -9.63 -14.77 0.23
CA ALA A 241 -9.60 -15.48 -1.04
C ALA A 241 -8.91 -16.85 -0.92
N SER A 242 -7.86 -16.99 -0.11
CA SER A 242 -7.17 -18.27 0.05
C SER A 242 -8.02 -19.35 0.73
N LYS A 243 -8.98 -18.95 1.57
CA LYS A 243 -9.81 -19.88 2.38
C LYS A 243 -11.15 -20.25 1.74
N GLU A 244 -11.63 -19.47 0.78
CA GLU A 244 -12.92 -19.68 0.12
C GLU A 244 -13.01 -21.05 -0.58
N CYS A 245 -11.89 -21.61 -1.05
CA CYS A 245 -11.83 -22.92 -1.68
C CYS A 245 -12.31 -24.07 -0.76
N THR A 246 -12.15 -23.94 0.55
CA THR A 246 -12.46 -24.95 1.56
C THR A 246 -13.93 -25.40 1.52
N GLY A 247 -14.86 -24.44 1.37
CA GLY A 247 -16.29 -24.77 1.30
C GLY A 247 -16.65 -25.61 0.07
N VAL A 248 -15.96 -25.40 -1.05
CA VAL A 248 -16.13 -26.19 -2.27
C VAL A 248 -15.55 -27.58 -2.08
N LEU A 249 -14.36 -27.69 -1.46
CA LEU A 249 -13.68 -28.95 -1.20
C LEU A 249 -14.51 -29.88 -0.28
N PHE A 250 -15.23 -29.34 0.70
CA PHE A 250 -16.15 -30.11 1.54
C PHE A 250 -17.43 -30.58 0.81
N SER A 251 -17.76 -29.97 -0.32
CA SER A 251 -18.98 -30.26 -1.08
C SER A 251 -18.75 -31.23 -2.26
N ILE A 252 -17.60 -31.90 -2.32
CA ILE A 252 -17.23 -32.80 -3.42
C ILE A 252 -17.98 -34.15 -3.28
N PRO A 253 -18.50 -34.73 -4.37
CA PRO A 253 -19.09 -36.08 -4.34
C PRO A 253 -18.11 -37.12 -3.80
N SER A 254 -18.59 -38.09 -3.01
CA SER A 254 -17.74 -39.12 -2.39
C SER A 254 -16.88 -39.89 -3.41
N GLU A 255 -17.39 -40.08 -4.63
CA GLU A 255 -16.68 -40.75 -5.75
C GLU A 255 -15.44 -39.98 -6.24
N SER A 256 -15.38 -38.67 -6.01
CA SER A 256 -14.22 -37.82 -6.32
C SER A 256 -13.32 -37.53 -5.13
N TYR A 257 -13.69 -37.98 -3.94
CA TYR A 257 -12.87 -37.82 -2.76
C TYR A 257 -11.63 -38.72 -2.88
N CYS A 258 -10.46 -38.09 -3.01
CA CYS A 258 -9.19 -38.79 -3.09
C CYS A 258 -8.16 -38.16 -2.13
N VAL A 259 -7.01 -38.81 -2.00
CA VAL A 259 -5.90 -38.35 -1.13
C VAL A 259 -5.50 -36.89 -1.43
N GLU A 260 -5.60 -36.47 -2.69
CA GLU A 260 -5.27 -35.10 -3.08
C GLU A 260 -6.27 -34.06 -2.55
N VAL A 261 -7.56 -34.39 -2.48
CA VAL A 261 -8.60 -33.54 -1.86
C VAL A 261 -8.38 -33.43 -0.36
N SER A 262 -8.10 -34.56 0.31
CA SER A 262 -7.78 -34.59 1.74
C SER A 262 -6.54 -33.75 2.06
N ARG A 263 -5.48 -33.88 1.25
CA ARG A 263 -4.27 -33.05 1.37
C ARG A 263 -4.60 -31.58 1.17
N TYR A 264 -5.39 -31.23 0.16
CA TYR A 264 -5.76 -29.84 -0.12
C TYR A 264 -6.46 -29.21 1.08
N LEU A 265 -7.46 -29.89 1.65
CA LEU A 265 -8.18 -29.44 2.85
C LEU A 265 -7.28 -29.18 4.06
N ASN A 266 -6.15 -29.89 4.20
CA ASN A 266 -5.23 -29.70 5.32
C ASN A 266 -4.31 -28.47 5.16
N TYR A 267 -4.19 -27.92 3.95
CA TYR A 267 -3.31 -26.79 3.64
C TYR A 267 -4.05 -25.47 3.41
N THR A 268 -5.39 -25.50 3.42
CA THR A 268 -6.32 -24.37 3.27
C THR A 268 -6.97 -24.01 4.59
#